data_AF-Q7P6H6-F1
#
_entry.id   AF-Q7P6H6-F1
#
_cell.length_a   1.000
_cell.length_b   1.000
_cell.length_c   1.000
_cell.angle_alpha   90.00
_cell.angle_beta   90.00
_cell.angle_gamma   90.00
#
_symmetry.space_group_name_H-M   'P 1'
#
loop_
_entity.id
_entity.type
_entity.pdbx_description
1 polymer ?
#
loop_
_entity_poly.entity_id
_entity_poly.type
_entity_poly.pdbx_seq_one_letter_code
_entity_poly.pdbx_strand_id
1 'polypeptide(L)'
;MLTACGKPDSQKAFEERFKEFNSLITEQVQNADEGSKKMAEIISKATFKVNKVKEKGENSELNVTVKAINLGKYVNEYVAAVTEKYGESIPAEKQEEFNKFSADFFSNVANDKNVEYVETEVNVQMQKMEDGWRITNPNELVAAILGGAASLIGL
;
A
#
# COMPACT_ATOMS: atom_id res chain seq x y z
N MET A 1 17.54 28.06 24.22
CA MET A 1 16.44 27.46 23.42
C MET A 1 16.34 26.00 23.80
N LEU A 2 15.27 25.62 24.48
CA LEU A 2 14.97 24.22 24.81
C LEU A 2 14.57 23.53 23.51
N THR A 3 15.46 22.68 22.97
CA THR A 3 15.10 21.74 21.91
C THR A 3 13.95 20.89 22.44
N ALA A 4 12.74 21.10 21.89
CA ALA A 4 11.63 20.21 22.13
C ALA A 4 12.05 18.80 21.66
N CYS A 5 12.37 17.92 22.60
CA CYS A 5 12.75 16.52 22.35
C CYS A 5 11.54 15.66 21.91
N GLY A 6 10.66 16.22 21.07
CA GLY A 6 9.46 15.59 20.56
C GLY A 6 9.52 15.38 19.06
N LYS A 7 8.86 14.32 18.60
CA LYS A 7 8.58 14.08 17.17
C LYS A 7 7.90 15.32 16.54
N PRO A 8 8.35 15.81 15.36
CA PRO A 8 7.69 16.95 14.68
C PRO A 8 6.22 16.69 14.42
N ASP A 9 5.40 17.73 14.39
CA ASP A 9 3.95 17.59 14.22
C ASP A 9 3.58 17.05 12.83
N SER A 10 4.34 17.42 11.80
CA SER A 10 4.20 16.83 10.47
C SER A 10 4.42 15.32 10.48
N GLN A 11 5.38 14.83 11.27
CA GLN A 11 5.62 13.39 11.41
C GLN A 11 4.47 12.69 12.13
N LYS A 12 3.90 13.27 13.20
CA LYS A 12 2.72 12.67 13.87
C LYS A 12 1.54 12.58 12.92
N ALA A 13 1.26 13.65 12.17
CA ALA A 13 0.18 13.67 11.20
C ALA A 13 0.38 12.63 10.08
N PHE A 14 1.61 12.44 9.60
CA PHE A 14 1.92 11.38 8.64
C PHE A 14 1.61 9.99 9.22
N GLU A 15 2.04 9.72 10.46
CA GLU A 15 1.83 8.42 11.12
C GLU A 15 0.35 8.11 11.36
N GLU A 16 -0.45 9.13 11.66
CA GLU A 16 -1.91 9.03 11.76
C GLU A 16 -2.53 8.74 10.39
N ARG A 17 -2.14 9.49 9.35
CA ARG A 17 -2.63 9.29 7.98
C ARG A 17 -2.31 7.92 7.41
N PHE A 18 -1.13 7.38 7.71
CA PHE A 18 -0.77 6.01 7.29
C PHE A 18 -1.67 4.96 7.96
N LYS A 19 -2.03 5.15 9.23
CA LYS A 19 -2.98 4.27 9.93
C LYS A 19 -4.40 4.40 9.37
N GLU A 20 -4.85 5.62 9.11
CA GLU A 20 -6.15 5.89 8.49
C GLU A 20 -6.26 5.22 7.12
N PHE A 21 -5.20 5.30 6.30
CA PHE A 21 -5.15 4.63 5.00
C PHE A 21 -5.41 3.12 5.09
N ASN A 22 -4.78 2.42 6.04
CA ASN A 22 -5.00 0.99 6.24
C ASN A 22 -6.46 0.69 6.65
N SER A 23 -7.06 1.55 7.49
CA SER A 23 -8.47 1.43 7.88
C SER A 23 -9.41 1.64 6.69
N LEU A 24 -9.15 2.68 5.88
CA LEU A 24 -9.96 3.04 4.72
C LEU A 24 -9.94 1.95 3.66
N ILE A 25 -8.78 1.35 3.38
CA ILE A 25 -8.69 0.22 2.44
C ILE A 25 -9.54 -0.94 2.92
N THR A 26 -9.45 -1.29 4.20
CA THR A 26 -10.23 -2.40 4.77
C THR A 26 -11.74 -2.13 4.66
N GLU A 27 -12.18 -0.90 4.91
CA GLU A 27 -13.57 -0.49 4.79
C GLU A 27 -14.07 -0.52 3.32
N GLN A 28 -13.24 -0.07 2.38
CA GLN A 28 -13.61 -0.05 0.95
C GLN A 28 -13.83 -1.45 0.36
N VAL A 29 -13.10 -2.46 0.85
CA VAL A 29 -13.22 -3.85 0.36
C VAL A 29 -14.21 -4.70 1.16
N GLN A 30 -14.90 -4.16 2.16
CA GLN A 30 -15.74 -4.95 3.06
C GLN A 30 -16.82 -5.78 2.33
N ASN A 31 -17.35 -5.24 1.23
CA ASN A 31 -18.36 -5.86 0.37
C ASN A 31 -17.81 -6.43 -0.94
N ALA A 32 -16.48 -6.41 -1.12
CA ALA A 32 -15.83 -6.99 -2.30
C ALA A 32 -15.74 -8.52 -2.19
N ASP A 33 -15.33 -9.16 -3.29
CA ASP A 33 -15.01 -10.59 -3.30
C ASP A 33 -13.80 -10.90 -2.39
N GLU A 34 -13.66 -12.17 -2.03
CA GLU A 34 -12.61 -12.60 -1.09
C GLU A 34 -11.19 -12.37 -1.65
N GLY A 35 -10.99 -12.44 -2.96
CA GLY A 35 -9.72 -12.11 -3.60
C GLY A 35 -9.33 -10.65 -3.38
N SER A 36 -10.28 -9.73 -3.60
CA SER A 36 -10.10 -8.29 -3.32
C SER A 36 -9.80 -8.03 -1.84
N LYS A 37 -10.47 -8.72 -0.92
CA LYS A 37 -10.20 -8.62 0.53
C LYS A 37 -8.79 -9.08 0.88
N LYS A 38 -8.33 -10.18 0.28
CA LYS A 38 -6.96 -10.67 0.49
C LYS A 38 -5.90 -9.74 -0.10
N MET A 39 -6.19 -9.10 -1.23
CA MET A 39 -5.31 -8.06 -1.78
C MET A 39 -5.21 -6.84 -0.85
N ALA A 40 -6.32 -6.38 -0.29
CA ALA A 40 -6.32 -5.33 0.73
C ALA A 40 -5.54 -5.72 2.00
N GLU A 41 -5.63 -7.00 2.42
CA GLU A 41 -4.84 -7.53 3.53
C GLU A 41 -3.34 -7.44 3.23
N ILE A 42 -2.91 -7.81 2.02
CA ILE A 42 -1.52 -7.69 1.56
C ILE A 42 -1.04 -6.24 1.59
N ILE A 43 -1.83 -5.31 1.03
CA ILE A 43 -1.50 -3.88 0.99
C ILE A 43 -1.37 -3.33 2.42
N SER A 44 -2.26 -3.73 3.33
CA SER A 44 -2.26 -3.28 4.73
C SER A 44 -1.06 -3.78 5.54
N LYS A 45 -0.28 -4.75 5.04
CA LYS A 45 0.99 -5.20 5.64
C LYS A 45 2.15 -4.27 5.32
N ALA A 46 1.96 -3.26 4.48
CA ALA A 46 2.96 -2.22 4.27
C ALA A 46 3.30 -1.54 5.61
N THR A 47 4.60 -1.36 5.83
CA THR A 47 5.13 -0.65 7.00
C THR A 47 6.00 0.48 6.54
N PHE A 48 6.30 1.43 7.43
CA PHE A 48 7.19 2.53 7.11
C PHE A 48 8.19 2.78 8.23
N LYS A 49 9.30 3.41 7.86
CA LYS A 49 10.28 4.00 8.77
C LYS A 49 10.54 5.43 8.32
N VAL A 50 10.30 6.39 9.22
CA VAL A 50 10.68 7.79 8.98
C VAL A 50 12.18 7.92 9.26
N ASN A 51 12.96 8.25 8.23
CA ASN A 51 14.41 8.40 8.33
C ASN A 51 14.79 9.83 8.72
N LYS A 52 14.11 10.82 8.15
CA LYS A 52 14.41 12.24 8.37
C LYS A 52 13.16 13.09 8.20
N VAL A 53 13.08 14.17 8.98
CA VAL A 53 12.03 15.18 8.86
C VAL A 53 12.68 16.55 8.76
N LYS A 54 12.22 17.36 7.80
CA LYS A 54 12.63 18.76 7.63
C LYS A 54 11.39 19.66 7.65
N GLU A 55 10.99 20.07 8.84
CA GLU A 55 9.86 21.00 9.02
C GLU A 55 10.36 22.45 9.02
N LYS A 56 9.80 23.29 8.14
CA LYS A 56 10.14 24.71 7.98
C LYS A 56 8.87 25.54 7.77
N GLY A 57 8.44 26.24 8.82
CA GLY A 57 7.21 27.02 8.79
C GLY A 57 6.00 26.13 8.51
N GLU A 58 5.32 26.40 7.40
CA GLU A 58 4.12 25.65 6.97
C GLU A 58 4.44 24.48 6.03
N ASN A 59 5.71 24.19 5.76
CA ASN A 59 6.12 23.10 4.87
C ASN A 59 6.94 22.06 5.62
N SER A 60 6.79 20.80 5.25
CA SER A 60 7.60 19.70 5.77
C SER A 60 7.93 18.70 4.66
N GLU A 61 9.13 18.13 4.75
CA GLU A 61 9.58 17.02 3.92
C GLU A 61 9.98 15.87 4.85
N LEU A 62 9.30 14.74 4.71
CA LEU A 62 9.60 13.51 5.43
C LEU A 62 10.23 12.53 4.45
N ASN A 63 11.47 12.14 4.72
CA ASN A 63 12.08 11.02 4.04
C ASN A 63 11.67 9.73 4.75
N VAL A 64 10.98 8.86 4.03
CA VAL A 64 10.34 7.65 4.55
C VAL A 64 10.77 6.45 3.72
N THR A 65 11.21 5.38 4.36
CA THR A 65 11.34 4.07 3.72
C THR A 65 10.03 3.31 3.93
N VAL A 66 9.33 2.98 2.86
CA VAL A 66 8.16 2.10 2.87
C VAL A 66 8.62 0.69 2.55
N LYS A 67 8.25 -0.26 3.40
CA LYS A 67 8.45 -1.69 3.17
C LYS A 67 7.10 -2.33 2.88
N ALA A 68 6.90 -2.77 1.64
CA ALA A 68 5.68 -3.42 1.19
C ALA A 68 5.97 -4.80 0.62
N ILE A 69 4.99 -5.69 0.62
CA ILE A 69 5.07 -6.93 -0.15
C ILE A 69 5.25 -6.56 -1.62
N ASN A 70 6.09 -7.28 -2.37
CA ASN A 70 6.33 -7.06 -3.80
C ASN A 70 5.09 -7.48 -4.61
N LEU A 71 4.00 -6.71 -4.48
CA LEU A 71 2.72 -6.97 -5.09
C LEU A 71 2.83 -6.95 -6.62
N GLY A 72 3.75 -6.16 -7.19
CA GLY A 72 4.01 -6.19 -8.63
C GLY A 72 4.42 -7.58 -9.13
N LYS A 73 5.34 -8.24 -8.43
CA LYS A 73 5.71 -9.64 -8.71
C LYS A 73 4.52 -10.59 -8.58
N TYR A 74 3.79 -10.53 -7.46
CA TYR A 74 2.70 -11.47 -7.20
C TYR A 74 1.49 -11.27 -8.11
N VAL A 75 1.21 -10.04 -8.56
CA VAL A 75 0.18 -9.79 -9.57
C VAL A 75 0.61 -10.36 -10.92
N ASN A 76 1.89 -10.24 -11.31
CA ASN A 76 2.38 -10.87 -12.54
C ASN A 76 2.32 -12.40 -12.47
N GLU A 77 2.71 -13.01 -11.35
CA GLU A 77 2.57 -14.46 -11.11
C GLU A 77 1.10 -14.90 -11.14
N TYR A 78 0.21 -14.11 -10.53
CA TYR A 78 -1.24 -14.35 -10.57
C TYR A 78 -1.76 -14.33 -12.01
N VAL A 79 -1.43 -13.30 -12.79
CA VAL A 79 -1.86 -13.20 -14.19
C VAL A 79 -1.36 -14.41 -15.00
N ALA A 80 -0.10 -14.80 -14.83
CA ALA A 80 0.45 -15.98 -15.50
C ALA A 80 -0.31 -17.26 -15.11
N ALA A 81 -0.61 -17.45 -13.82
CA ALA A 81 -1.34 -18.62 -13.33
C ALA A 81 -2.80 -18.64 -13.79
N VAL A 82 -3.46 -17.47 -13.87
CA VAL A 82 -4.79 -17.34 -14.46
C VAL A 82 -4.76 -17.72 -15.94
N THR A 83 -3.79 -17.19 -16.71
CA THR A 83 -3.66 -17.50 -18.13
C THR A 83 -3.37 -18.98 -18.37
N GLU A 84 -2.53 -19.61 -17.56
CA GLU A 84 -2.25 -21.06 -17.65
C GLU A 84 -3.51 -21.89 -17.38
N LYS A 85 -4.32 -21.50 -16.38
CA LYS A 85 -5.47 -22.30 -15.94
C LYS A 85 -6.74 -22.06 -16.78
N TYR A 86 -6.99 -20.81 -17.20
CA TYR A 86 -8.24 -20.39 -17.83
C TYR A 86 -8.07 -19.90 -19.28
N GLY A 87 -6.84 -19.68 -19.74
CA GLY A 87 -6.57 -19.07 -21.05
C GLY A 87 -6.73 -17.55 -21.04
N GLU A 88 -7.01 -16.96 -22.20
CA GLU A 88 -7.14 -15.51 -22.37
C GLU A 88 -8.47 -14.94 -21.82
N SER A 89 -9.47 -15.80 -21.59
CA SER A 89 -10.79 -15.38 -21.11
C SER A 89 -11.35 -16.38 -20.11
N ILE A 90 -11.94 -15.87 -19.02
CA ILE A 90 -12.56 -16.69 -17.98
C ILE A 90 -13.99 -17.04 -18.43
N PRO A 91 -14.34 -18.33 -18.61
CA PRO A 91 -15.70 -18.73 -18.93
C PRO A 91 -16.67 -18.37 -17.81
N ALA A 92 -17.88 -17.91 -18.14
CA ALA A 92 -18.87 -17.46 -17.16
C ALA A 92 -19.26 -18.57 -16.16
N GLU A 93 -19.31 -19.83 -16.61
CA GLU A 93 -19.58 -21.00 -15.79
C GLU A 93 -18.46 -21.32 -14.79
N LYS A 94 -17.26 -20.74 -14.96
CA LYS A 94 -16.11 -20.90 -14.07
C LYS A 94 -15.91 -19.71 -13.12
N GLN A 95 -16.83 -18.75 -13.08
CA GLN A 95 -16.65 -17.54 -12.28
C GLN A 95 -16.46 -17.83 -10.77
N GLU A 96 -17.21 -18.78 -10.21
CA GLU A 96 -17.06 -19.17 -8.81
C GLU A 96 -15.72 -19.85 -8.54
N GLU A 97 -15.30 -20.75 -9.43
CA GLU A 97 -14.00 -21.41 -9.37
C GLU A 97 -12.85 -20.40 -9.47
N PHE A 98 -12.98 -19.43 -10.36
CA PHE A 98 -12.03 -18.33 -10.53
C PHE A 98 -11.95 -17.47 -9.27
N ASN A 99 -13.09 -17.03 -8.70
CA ASN A 99 -13.10 -16.25 -7.47
C ASN A 99 -12.40 -16.98 -6.31
N LYS A 100 -12.63 -18.30 -6.20
CA LYS A 100 -11.93 -19.14 -5.22
C LYS A 100 -10.44 -19.23 -5.50
N PHE A 101 -10.04 -19.43 -6.76
CA PHE A 101 -8.64 -19.45 -7.16
C PHE A 101 -7.93 -18.13 -6.79
N SER A 102 -8.55 -16.99 -7.07
CA SER A 102 -8.01 -15.68 -6.70
C SER A 102 -7.85 -15.52 -5.20
N ALA A 103 -8.88 -15.91 -4.43
CA ALA A 103 -8.84 -15.88 -2.98
C ALA A 103 -7.73 -16.78 -2.41
N ASP A 104 -7.61 -18.01 -2.90
CA ASP A 104 -6.58 -18.96 -2.48
C ASP A 104 -5.17 -18.44 -2.81
N PHE A 105 -4.97 -17.88 -4.01
CA PHE A 105 -3.70 -17.30 -4.43
C PHE A 105 -3.25 -16.17 -3.51
N PHE A 106 -4.09 -15.15 -3.32
CA PHE A 106 -3.72 -14.00 -2.48
C PHE A 106 -3.69 -14.36 -0.99
N SER A 107 -4.47 -15.34 -0.54
CA SER A 107 -4.34 -15.88 0.82
C SER A 107 -2.98 -16.54 1.05
N ASN A 108 -2.46 -17.27 0.08
CA ASN A 108 -1.11 -17.86 0.18
C ASN A 108 -0.04 -16.76 0.26
N VAL A 109 -0.12 -15.74 -0.59
CA VAL A 109 0.81 -14.59 -0.54
C VAL A 109 0.73 -13.87 0.81
N ALA A 110 -0.48 -13.61 1.30
CA ALA A 110 -0.67 -12.95 2.58
C ALA A 110 -0.08 -13.74 3.75
N ASN A 111 -0.15 -15.08 3.72
CA ASN A 111 0.26 -15.93 4.83
C ASN A 111 1.69 -16.49 4.70
N ASP A 112 2.36 -16.29 3.56
CA ASP A 112 3.70 -16.79 3.32
C ASP A 112 4.74 -16.06 4.19
N LYS A 113 5.51 -16.84 4.96
CA LYS A 113 6.61 -16.33 5.80
C LYS A 113 7.83 -15.92 4.99
N ASN A 114 7.95 -16.42 3.75
CA ASN A 114 9.04 -16.14 2.82
C ASN A 114 8.60 -15.17 1.71
N VAL A 115 7.48 -14.47 1.89
CA VAL A 115 6.99 -13.48 0.94
C VAL A 115 8.07 -12.43 0.65
N GLU A 116 8.20 -12.05 -0.62
CA GLU A 116 9.18 -11.06 -1.05
C GLU A 116 8.69 -9.65 -0.73
N TYR A 117 9.57 -8.84 -0.14
CA TYR A 117 9.33 -7.44 0.14
C TYR A 117 10.17 -6.55 -0.77
N VAL A 118 9.64 -5.37 -1.07
CA VAL A 118 10.38 -4.26 -1.65
C VAL A 118 10.42 -3.11 -0.66
N GLU A 119 11.58 -2.46 -0.57
CA GLU A 119 11.77 -1.24 0.20
C GLU A 119 11.96 -0.06 -0.75
N THR A 120 11.11 0.95 -0.62
CA THR A 120 11.11 2.14 -1.47
C THR A 120 11.26 3.37 -0.61
N GLU A 121 12.23 4.22 -0.94
CA GLU A 121 12.42 5.51 -0.28
C GLU A 121 11.56 6.57 -0.98
N VAL A 122 10.77 7.29 -0.18
CA VAL A 122 9.83 8.32 -0.65
C VAL A 122 10.08 9.61 0.13
N ASN A 123 10.12 10.74 -0.58
CA ASN A 123 10.15 12.06 0.05
C ASN A 123 8.72 12.61 0.09
N VAL A 124 8.03 12.37 1.21
CA VAL A 124 6.67 12.84 1.44
C VAL A 124 6.70 14.33 1.72
N GLN A 125 6.05 15.10 0.86
CA GLN A 125 5.85 16.54 1.00
C GLN A 125 4.55 16.78 1.76
N MET A 126 4.62 17.66 2.76
CA MET A 126 3.46 18.05 3.56
C MET A 126 3.37 19.56 3.70
N GLN A 127 2.14 20.06 3.72
CA GLN A 127 1.83 21.45 3.98
C GLN A 127 0.87 21.56 5.17
N LYS A 128 1.10 22.54 6.04
CA LYS A 128 0.21 22.87 7.16
C LYS A 128 -0.95 23.70 6.63
N MET A 129 -2.16 23.17 6.78
CA MET A 129 -3.42 23.84 6.48
C MET A 129 -4.15 24.19 7.79
N GLU A 130 -5.29 24.90 7.70
CA GLU A 130 -6.12 25.25 8.87
C GLU A 130 -6.55 24.02 9.69
N ASP A 131 -6.77 22.89 9.02
CA ASP A 131 -7.21 21.60 9.58
C ASP A 131 -6.07 20.59 9.77
N GLY A 132 -4.82 21.09 9.84
CA GLY A 132 -3.62 20.32 10.13
C GLY A 132 -2.76 20.04 8.90
N TRP A 133 -1.78 19.15 9.07
CA TRP A 133 -0.86 18.81 7.97
C TRP A 133 -1.54 17.93 6.91
N ARG A 134 -1.20 18.16 5.64
CA ARG A 134 -1.71 17.43 4.47
C ARG A 134 -0.56 16.99 3.58
N ILE A 135 -0.63 15.77 3.07
CA ILE A 135 0.33 15.26 2.07
C ILE A 135 0.00 15.90 0.72
N THR A 136 0.99 16.49 0.05
CA THR A 136 0.82 17.19 -1.23
C THR A 136 1.27 16.38 -2.44
N ASN A 137 2.04 15.29 -2.23
CA ASN A 137 2.49 14.36 -3.27
C ASN A 137 2.11 12.89 -2.95
N PRO A 138 0.81 12.56 -2.80
CA PRO A 138 0.40 11.24 -2.33
C PRO A 138 0.76 10.09 -3.27
N ASN A 139 0.89 10.34 -4.59
CA ASN A 139 1.08 9.28 -5.59
C ASN A 139 2.33 8.45 -5.34
N GLU A 140 3.46 9.08 -4.97
CA GLU A 140 4.70 8.35 -4.70
C GLU A 140 4.57 7.44 -3.48
N LEU A 141 3.87 7.92 -2.44
CA LEU A 141 3.61 7.14 -1.23
C LEU A 141 2.68 5.96 -1.54
N VAL A 142 1.60 6.19 -2.29
CA VAL A 142 0.67 5.13 -2.72
C VAL A 142 1.40 4.10 -3.58
N ALA A 143 2.23 4.53 -4.53
CA ALA A 143 2.99 3.62 -5.38
C ALA A 143 3.97 2.75 -4.59
N ALA A 144 4.63 3.34 -3.58
CA ALA A 144 5.51 2.60 -2.68
C ALA A 144 4.75 1.58 -1.82
N ILE A 145 3.57 1.93 -1.32
CA ILE A 145 2.69 1.02 -0.58
C ILE A 145 2.20 -0.15 -1.46
N LEU A 146 1.93 0.10 -2.74
CA LEU A 146 1.55 -0.91 -3.71
C LEU A 146 2.71 -1.82 -4.17
N GLY A 147 3.93 -1.65 -3.64
CA GLY A 147 5.01 -2.62 -3.78
C GLY A 147 5.31 -3.03 -5.23
N GLY A 148 5.34 -2.05 -6.14
CA GLY A 148 5.61 -2.28 -7.57
C GLY A 148 4.39 -2.59 -8.44
N ALA A 149 3.18 -2.64 -7.88
CA ALA A 149 1.95 -2.85 -8.65
C ALA A 149 1.35 -1.55 -9.24
N ALA A 150 1.84 -0.36 -8.86
CA ALA A 150 1.31 0.92 -9.31
C ALA A 150 1.30 1.06 -10.84
N SER A 151 2.38 0.64 -11.51
CA SER A 151 2.49 0.68 -12.97
C SER A 151 1.52 -0.26 -13.68
N LEU A 152 1.02 -1.30 -13.00
CA LEU A 152 0.05 -2.26 -13.56
C LEU A 152 -1.35 -1.65 -13.64
N ILE A 153 -1.63 -0.62 -12.85
CA ILE A 153 -2.93 0.07 -12.79
C ILE A 153 -2.88 1.50 -13.35
N GLY A 154 -1.78 1.88 -14.01
CA GLY A 154 -1.65 3.18 -14.68
C GLY A 154 -1.40 4.37 -13.75
N LEU A 155 -0.82 4.14 -12.58
CA LEU A 155 -0.30 5.18 -11.68
C LEU A 155 1.14 5.58 -12.01
#